data_AF-A0A820T5E4-F1
#
_entry.id   AF-A0A820T5E4-F1
#
_cell.length_a   1.000
_cell.length_b   1.000
_cell.length_c   1.000
_cell.angle_alpha   90.00
_cell.angle_beta   90.00
_cell.angle_gamma   90.00
#
_symmetry.space_group_name_H-M   'P 1'
#
loop_
_entity.id
_entity.type
_entity.pdbx_description
1 polymer ?
#
loop_
_entity_poly.entity_id
_entity_poly.type
_entity_poly.pdbx_seq_one_letter_code
_entity_poly.pdbx_strand_id
1 'polypeptide(L)' 'MNTNLKLERLWQYTSYLTHDRNVSCLCWNKQNHNLLAVGYGNFQYNDDKQ' A
#
# COMPACT_ATOMS: atom_id res chain seq x y z
N MET A 1 15.17 -15.82 26.26
CA MET A 1 13.80 -15.85 25.68
C MET A 1 13.94 -15.75 24.17
N ASN A 2 13.48 -16.75 23.42
CA ASN A 2 13.69 -16.84 21.98
C ASN A 2 12.48 -16.21 21.27
N THR A 3 12.56 -14.92 20.93
CA THR A 3 11.47 -14.20 20.24
C THR A 3 11.55 -14.48 18.75
N ASN A 4 11.00 -15.61 18.31
CA ASN A 4 10.79 -15.85 16.88
C ASN A 4 9.67 -14.92 16.39
N LEU A 5 10.05 -13.76 15.86
CA LEU A 5 9.14 -12.78 15.28
C LEU A 5 8.81 -13.18 13.83
N LYS A 6 7.81 -14.02 13.66
CA LYS A 6 7.32 -14.40 12.33
C LYS A 6 6.16 -13.48 11.93
N LEU A 7 6.29 -12.83 10.77
CA LEU A 7 5.18 -12.12 10.14
C LEU A 7 4.23 -13.13 9.49
N GLU A 8 2.95 -13.02 9.80
CA GLU A 8 1.87 -13.77 9.15
C GLU A 8 1.06 -12.83 8.26
N ARG A 9 0.83 -13.24 7.00
CA ARG A 9 -0.02 -12.49 6.08
C ARG A 9 -1.48 -12.82 6.36
N LEU A 10 -2.22 -11.84 6.89
CA LEU A 10 -3.64 -12.00 7.19
C LEU A 10 -4.53 -11.76 5.96
N TRP A 11 -4.38 -10.61 5.30
CA TRP A 11 -5.25 -10.20 4.19
C TRP A 11 -4.49 -9.67 2.98
N GLN A 12 -5.16 -9.71 1.84
CA GLN A 12 -4.75 -9.07 0.60
C GLN A 12 -5.98 -8.41 -0.03
N TYR A 13 -5.86 -7.12 -0.37
CA TYR A 13 -6.91 -6.34 -1.01
C TYR A 13 -6.47 -5.97 -2.43
N THR A 14 -7.31 -6.27 -3.42
CA THR A 14 -7.04 -6.00 -4.84
C THR A 14 -8.32 -5.54 -5.55
N SER A 15 -8.17 -4.77 -6.63
CA SER A 15 -9.27 -4.32 -7.47
C SER A 15 -8.81 -4.17 -8.92
N TYR A 16 -9.68 -4.51 -9.88
CA TYR A 16 -9.40 -4.33 -11.30
C TYR A 16 -9.27 -2.84 -11.68
N LEU A 17 -9.95 -1.95 -10.96
CA LEU A 17 -9.88 -0.50 -11.18
C LEU A 17 -8.51 0.09 -10.84
N THR A 18 -7.72 -0.62 -10.03
CA THR A 18 -6.39 -0.22 -9.59
C THR A 18 -5.31 -1.08 -10.21
N HIS A 19 -5.65 -1.86 -11.26
CA HIS A 19 -4.67 -2.61 -12.03
C HIS A 19 -3.65 -1.66 -12.66
N ASP A 20 -2.38 -2.07 -12.70
CA ASP A 20 -1.23 -1.29 -13.19
C ASP A 20 -0.97 0.06 -12.51
N ARG A 21 -1.51 0.29 -11.31
CA ARG A 21 -1.18 1.47 -10.50
C ARG A 21 -0.41 1.07 -9.24
N ASN A 22 0.66 1.80 -8.94
CA ASN A 22 1.43 1.58 -7.72
C ASN A 22 0.69 2.18 -6.52
N VAL A 23 0.72 1.48 -5.38
CA VAL A 23 0.33 2.06 -4.10
C VAL A 23 1.42 3.05 -3.70
N SER A 24 1.07 4.33 -3.62
CA SER A 24 1.99 5.42 -3.29
C SER A 24 1.88 5.90 -1.85
N CYS A 25 0.70 5.77 -1.23
CA CYS A 25 0.48 6.15 0.15
C CYS A 25 -0.64 5.32 0.81
N LEU A 26 -0.59 5.27 2.14
CA LEU A 26 -1.55 4.57 3.00
C LEU A 26 -1.88 5.44 4.22
N CYS A 27 -3.15 5.53 4.61
CA CYS A 27 -3.56 6.25 5.82
C CYS A 27 -4.74 5.56 6.51
N TRP A 28 -4.58 5.28 7.81
CA TRP A 28 -5.67 4.81 8.65
C TRP A 28 -6.54 5.97 9.10
N ASN A 29 -7.87 5.76 9.08
CA ASN A 29 -8.79 6.72 9.67
C ASN A 29 -8.63 6.74 11.21
N LYS A 30 -8.59 7.94 11.81
CA LYS A 30 -8.33 8.14 13.26
C LYS A 30 -9.51 7.79 14.17
N GLN A 31 -10.73 7.73 13.63
CA GLN A 31 -11.96 7.48 14.38
C GLN A 31 -12.47 6.05 14.17
N ASN A 32 -12.38 5.55 12.94
CA ASN A 32 -12.77 4.18 12.58
C ASN A 32 -11.55 3.39 12.07
N HIS A 33 -10.94 2.60 12.95
CA HIS A 33 -9.72 1.83 12.66
C HIS A 33 -9.91 0.68 11.65
N ASN A 34 -11.15 0.41 11.22
CA ASN A 34 -11.41 -0.58 10.18
C ASN A 34 -11.28 0.01 8.76
N LEU A 35 -11.01 1.31 8.63
CA LEU A 35 -10.90 1.99 7.33
C LEU A 35 -9.45 2.38 7.03
N LEU A 36 -8.98 1.94 5.87
CA LEU A 36 -7.68 2.26 5.29
C LEU A 36 -7.89 2.99 3.95
N ALA A 37 -7.36 4.20 3.83
CA ALA A 37 -7.26 4.91 2.56
C ALA A 37 -5.97 4.49 1.84
N VAL A 38 -6.09 4.15 0.56
CA VAL A 38 -4.97 3.76 -0.31
C VAL A 38 -4.88 4.73 -1.47
N GLY A 39 -3.76 5.43 -1.58
CA GLY A 39 -3.47 6.28 -2.74
C GLY A 39 -2.77 5.47 -3.81
N TYR A 40 -3.33 5.49 -5.02
CA TYR A 40 -2.75 4.88 -6.21
C TYR A 40 -2.20 5.96 -7.13
N GLY A 41 -0.93 5.84 -7.52
CA GLY A 41 -0.25 6.82 -8.36
C GLY A 41 0.79 6.17 -9.26
N ASN A 42 1.26 6.91 -10.26
CA ASN A 42 2.36 6.48 -11.10
C ASN A 42 3.64 7.20 -10.68
N PHE A 43 4.67 6.43 -10.34
CA PHE A 43 6.04 6.96 -10.18
C PHE A 43 6.82 6.55 -11.41
N GLN A 44 6.48 7.15 -12.55
CA GLN A 44 7.39 7.09 -13.69
C GLN A 44 8.58 7.97 -13.36
N TYR A 45 9.76 7.36 -13.27
CA TYR A 45 11.00 8.09 -13.40
C TYR A 45 11.02 8.64 -14.83
N ASN A 46 10.74 9.93 -14.97
CA ASN A 46 11.05 10.61 -16.22
C ASN A 46 12.57 10.73 -16.25
N ASP A 47 13.21 9.88 -17.06
CA ASP A 47 14.57 10.12 -17.55
C ASP A 47 14.52 11.38 -18.42
N ASP A 48 14.34 12.55 -17.80
CA ASP A 48 14.55 13.84 -18.44
C ASP A 48 16.06 13.97 -18.66
N LYS A 49 16.55 13.32 -19.73
CA LYS A 49 17.84 13.64 -20.34
C LYS A 49 17.72 15.06 -20.90
N GLN A 50 18.07 16.02 -20.06
CA GLN A 50 18.37 17.38 -20.50
C GLN A 50 19.81 17.46 -21.05
#